data_AF-A0A438HEZ2-F1
#
_entry.id   AF-A0A438HEZ2-F1
#
_cell.length_a   1.000
_cell.length_b   1.000
_cell.length_c   1.000
_cell.angle_alpha   90.00
_cell.angle_beta   90.00
_cell.angle_gamma   90.00
#
_symmetry.space_group_name_H-M   'P 1'
#
loop_
_entity.id
_entity.type
_entity.pdbx_description
1 polymer ?
#
loop_
_entity_poly.entity_id
_entity_poly.type
_entity_poly.pdbx_seq_one_letter_code
_entity_poly.pdbx_strand_id
1 'polypeptide(L)'
;MSDISNESTTVPQPSLYNRIITDSSKISPTTSESHSVQITTIRLNGDNFLRWSQSVRMYIRGRGRMGYLTGEKKAPAVDDPNYAIWDAENSMVMT
;
A
#
# COMPACT_ATOMS: atom_id res chain seq x y z
N MET A 1 -48.59 52.29 -14.43
CA MET A 1 -47.52 51.47 -13.84
C MET A 1 -47.20 50.41 -14.88
N SER A 2 -46.02 50.50 -15.46
CA SER A 2 -45.60 49.82 -16.70
C SER A 2 -44.74 48.60 -16.37
N ASP A 3 -44.86 47.57 -17.22
CA ASP A 3 -44.12 46.31 -17.21
C ASP A 3 -42.60 46.46 -17.05
N ILE A 4 -41.98 45.54 -16.29
CA ILE A 4 -40.53 45.30 -16.33
C ILE A 4 -40.31 43.84 -16.69
N SER A 5 -39.99 43.65 -17.97
CA SER A 5 -39.35 42.47 -18.55
C SER A 5 -37.87 42.39 -18.16
N ASN A 6 -37.32 41.17 -18.28
CA ASN A 6 -35.92 40.77 -18.44
C ASN A 6 -34.97 40.96 -17.22
N GLU A 7 -33.93 40.14 -16.99
CA GLU A 7 -33.12 39.33 -17.91
C GLU A 7 -32.40 38.20 -17.13
N SER A 8 -32.37 36.99 -17.71
CA SER A 8 -31.56 35.87 -17.21
C SER A 8 -30.11 36.06 -17.63
N THR A 9 -29.19 36.27 -16.69
CA THR A 9 -27.75 36.23 -16.97
C THR A 9 -27.17 34.87 -16.57
N THR A 10 -27.13 33.95 -17.54
CA THR A 10 -26.38 32.70 -17.47
C THR A 10 -24.89 33.01 -17.53
N VAL A 11 -24.19 32.73 -16.42
CA VAL A 11 -22.72 32.83 -16.34
C VAL A 11 -22.09 31.70 -17.18
N PRO A 12 -21.14 31.97 -18.09
CA PRO A 12 -20.51 30.91 -18.86
C PRO A 12 -19.54 30.12 -17.97
N GLN A 13 -19.88 28.85 -17.75
CA GLN A 13 -19.03 27.86 -17.08
C GLN A 13 -17.86 27.49 -18.01
N PRO A 14 -16.58 27.58 -17.58
CA PRO A 14 -15.47 27.13 -18.39
C PRO A 14 -15.51 25.61 -18.54
N SER A 15 -15.58 25.13 -19.78
CA SER A 15 -15.57 23.71 -20.13
C SER A 15 -14.20 23.08 -19.83
N LEU A 16 -14.20 22.03 -19.01
CA LEU A 16 -13.01 21.24 -18.66
C LEU A 16 -12.58 20.30 -19.80
N TYR A 17 -12.52 20.78 -21.05
CA TYR A 17 -12.25 19.93 -22.21
C TYR A 17 -10.96 20.23 -22.97
N ASN A 18 -10.02 20.99 -22.37
CA ASN A 18 -8.77 21.36 -23.05
C ASN A 18 -7.48 21.03 -22.29
N ARG A 19 -7.47 20.07 -21.35
CA ARG A 19 -6.19 19.53 -20.85
C ARG A 19 -5.78 18.28 -21.61
N ILE A 20 -5.34 18.53 -22.83
CA ILE A 20 -4.61 17.58 -23.67
C ILE A 20 -3.39 17.06 -22.88
N ILE A 21 -3.28 15.74 -22.93
CA ILE A 21 -2.20 14.84 -22.52
C ILE A 21 -0.83 15.51 -22.51
N THR A 22 -0.20 15.54 -21.34
CA THR A 22 1.26 15.63 -21.19
C THR A 22 1.68 14.49 -20.29
N ASP A 23 2.10 13.39 -20.92
CA ASP A 23 2.89 12.34 -20.29
C ASP A 23 4.20 12.97 -19.80
N SER A 24 4.23 13.26 -18.50
CA SER A 24 5.47 13.48 -17.78
C SER A 24 5.36 12.59 -16.57
N SER A 25 5.79 11.35 -16.74
CA SER A 25 6.23 10.47 -15.67
C SER A 25 7.26 11.22 -14.83
N LYS A 26 6.75 12.03 -13.89
CA LYS A 26 7.53 12.53 -12.77
C LYS A 26 7.85 11.30 -11.94
N ILE A 27 8.98 10.68 -12.24
CA ILE A 27 9.66 9.76 -11.34
C ILE A 27 10.00 10.63 -10.13
N SER A 28 9.09 10.66 -9.16
CA SER A 28 9.42 11.11 -7.82
C SER A 28 10.66 10.33 -7.41
N PRO A 29 11.72 10.97 -6.89
CA PRO A 29 12.82 10.22 -6.32
C PRO A 29 12.20 9.26 -5.32
N THR A 30 12.30 7.96 -5.60
CA THR A 30 11.96 6.93 -4.63
C THR A 30 13.00 7.14 -3.54
N THR A 31 12.65 7.92 -2.52
CA THR A 31 13.43 7.97 -1.30
C THR A 31 13.54 6.52 -0.89
N SER A 32 14.73 5.94 -1.06
CA SER A 32 15.08 4.66 -0.46
C SER A 32 15.19 4.95 1.04
N GLU A 33 14.03 5.18 1.65
CA GLU A 33 13.96 5.26 3.08
C GLU A 33 14.22 3.85 3.55
N SER A 34 15.44 3.66 4.04
CA SER A 34 15.86 2.48 4.79
C SER A 34 15.10 2.48 6.12
N HIS A 35 13.78 2.27 6.05
CA HIS A 35 12.93 2.12 7.20
C HIS A 35 13.23 0.76 7.80
N SER A 36 14.00 0.74 8.89
CA SER A 36 14.09 -0.45 9.72
C SER A 36 12.68 -0.84 10.17
N VAL A 37 12.23 -2.03 9.80
CA VAL A 37 10.90 -2.51 10.20
C VAL A 37 10.97 -2.94 11.67
N GLN A 38 10.23 -2.25 12.54
CA GLN A 38 10.09 -2.66 13.93
C GLN A 38 8.89 -3.61 14.09
N ILE A 39 9.16 -4.90 14.26
CA ILE A 39 8.14 -5.95 14.44
C ILE A 39 7.46 -5.83 15.82
N THR A 40 8.25 -5.55 16.86
CA THR A 40 7.77 -5.41 18.23
C THR A 40 8.65 -4.47 19.04
N THR A 41 8.06 -3.82 20.05
CA THR A 41 8.77 -3.04 21.07
C THR A 41 9.34 -3.93 22.18
N ILE A 42 8.95 -5.20 22.23
CA ILE A 42 9.43 -6.17 23.23
C ILE A 42 10.78 -6.72 22.76
N ARG A 43 11.83 -6.50 23.54
CA ARG A 43 13.14 -7.12 23.28
C ARG A 43 13.15 -8.55 23.81
N LEU A 44 13.59 -9.50 22.99
CA LEU A 44 13.73 -10.90 23.42
C LEU A 44 14.82 -11.01 24.50
N ASN A 45 14.52 -11.76 25.56
CA ASN A 45 15.47 -12.18 26.59
C ASN A 45 15.18 -13.64 27.01
N GLY A 46 15.96 -14.18 27.95
CA GLY A 46 15.84 -15.58 28.38
C GLY A 46 14.47 -15.95 28.96
N ASP A 47 13.76 -15.00 29.57
CA ASP A 47 12.54 -15.28 30.35
C ASP A 47 11.25 -14.90 29.61
N ASN A 48 11.34 -14.07 28.57
CA ASN A 48 10.17 -13.43 27.97
C ASN A 48 9.74 -14.00 26.61
N PHE A 49 10.28 -15.17 26.22
CA PHE A 49 10.01 -15.79 24.94
C PHE A 49 8.51 -15.88 24.61
N LEU A 50 7.67 -16.26 25.57
CA LEU A 50 6.23 -16.38 25.35
C LEU A 50 5.59 -15.04 24.97
N ARG A 51 5.93 -13.97 25.70
CA ARG A 51 5.39 -12.63 25.45
C ARG A 51 5.91 -12.06 24.13
N TRP A 52 7.22 -12.23 23.88
CA TRP A 52 7.86 -11.80 22.64
C TRP A 52 7.24 -12.50 21.41
N SER A 53 7.16 -13.83 21.45
CA SER A 53 6.64 -14.65 20.35
C SER A 53 5.16 -14.36 20.07
N GLN A 54 4.36 -14.07 21.10
CA GLN A 54 2.98 -13.61 20.91
C GLN A 54 2.90 -12.26 20.19
N SER A 55 3.70 -11.27 20.59
CA SER A 55 3.73 -9.98 19.89
C SER A 55 4.17 -10.12 18.43
N VAL A 56 5.22 -10.91 18.16
CA VAL A 56 5.69 -11.19 16.80
C VAL A 56 4.59 -11.87 15.97
N ARG A 57 3.91 -12.87 16.54
CA ARG A 57 2.79 -13.55 15.88
C ARG A 57 1.64 -12.59 15.56
N MET A 58 1.32 -11.66 16.45
CA MET A 58 0.27 -10.67 16.19
C MET A 58 0.67 -9.67 15.10
N TYR A 59 1.94 -9.25 15.06
CA TYR A 59 2.45 -8.41 13.98
C TYR A 59 2.28 -9.08 12.61
N ILE A 60 2.71 -10.35 12.47
CA ILE A 60 2.60 -11.09 11.21
C ILE A 60 1.14 -11.28 10.80
N ARG A 61 0.25 -11.57 11.77
CA ARG A 61 -1.21 -11.63 11.56
C ARG A 61 -1.77 -10.30 11.06
N GLY A 62 -1.40 -9.19 11.69
CA GLY A 62 -1.83 -7.85 11.29
C GLY A 62 -1.39 -7.47 9.88
N ARG A 63 -0.30 -8.06 9.38
CA ARG A 63 0.20 -7.86 8.01
C ARG A 63 -0.40 -8.83 6.99
N GLY A 64 -1.26 -9.76 7.40
CA GLY A 64 -1.84 -10.78 6.50
C GLY A 64 -0.82 -11.77 5.94
N ARG A 65 0.35 -11.90 6.58
CA ARG A 65 1.47 -12.74 6.09
C ARG A 65 1.54 -14.12 6.75
N MET A 66 0.57 -14.49 7.58
CA MET A 66 0.56 -15.81 8.25
C MET A 66 0.57 -16.99 7.28
N GLY A 67 -0.10 -16.87 6.12
CA GLY A 67 -0.19 -17.95 5.14
C GLY A 67 1.15 -18.39 4.57
N TYR A 68 2.16 -17.52 4.55
CA TYR A 68 3.52 -17.88 4.14
C TYR A 68 4.22 -18.73 5.21
N LEU A 69 3.96 -18.47 6.50
CA LEU A 69 4.53 -19.24 7.60
C LEU A 69 3.83 -20.60 7.79
N THR A 70 2.51 -20.66 7.59
CA THR A 70 1.74 -21.90 7.75
C THR A 70 1.79 -22.78 6.50
N GLY A 71 2.28 -22.27 5.37
CA GLY A 71 2.29 -22.97 4.08
C GLY A 71 0.93 -22.99 3.37
N GLU A 72 -0.08 -22.28 3.90
CA GLU A 72 -1.36 -22.08 3.20
C GLU A 72 -1.15 -21.34 1.88
N LYS A 73 -0.24 -20.36 1.86
CA LYS A 73 0.23 -19.71 0.63
C LYS A 73 1.41 -20.49 0.04
N LYS A 74 1.10 -21.49 -0.77
CA LYS A 74 2.09 -22.31 -1.45
C LYS A 74 2.89 -21.50 -2.48
N ALA A 75 4.17 -21.86 -2.63
CA ALA A 75 5.00 -21.34 -3.71
C ALA A 75 4.38 -21.73 -5.07
N PRO A 76 4.19 -20.77 -5.98
CA PRO A 76 3.89 -21.07 -7.37
C PRO A 76 5.05 -21.83 -8.04
N ALA A 77 4.80 -22.36 -9.24
CA ALA A 77 5.88 -22.88 -10.06
C ALA A 77 6.85 -21.76 -10.47
N VAL A 78 8.13 -22.07 -10.70
CA VAL A 78 9.17 -21.06 -10.97
C VAL A 78 8.93 -20.32 -12.30
N ASP A 79 8.23 -20.97 -13.23
CA ASP A 79 7.79 -20.40 -14.51
C ASP A 79 6.47 -19.62 -14.41
N ASP A 80 5.79 -19.64 -13.26
CA ASP A 80 4.59 -18.84 -13.03
C ASP A 80 4.97 -17.35 -12.91
N PRO A 81 4.33 -16.45 -13.68
CA PRO A 81 4.53 -15.01 -13.54
C PRO A 81 4.33 -14.47 -12.11
N ASN A 82 3.54 -15.16 -11.28
CA ASN A 82 3.28 -14.80 -9.89
C ASN A 82 4.39 -15.23 -8.93
N TYR A 83 5.36 -16.04 -9.37
CA TYR A 83 6.47 -16.49 -8.52
C TYR A 83 7.25 -15.31 -7.95
N ALA A 84 7.58 -14.31 -8.77
CA ALA A 84 8.31 -13.13 -8.34
C ALA A 84 7.55 -12.32 -7.26
N ILE A 85 6.22 -12.25 -7.37
CA ILE A 85 5.37 -11.59 -6.37
C ILE A 85 5.37 -12.41 -5.07
N TRP A 86 5.15 -13.72 -5.18
CA TRP A 86 5.17 -14.60 -4.02
C TRP A 86 6.52 -14.55 -3.29
N ASP A 87 7.63 -14.58 -4.02
CA ASP A 87 8.99 -14.56 -3.48
C ASP A 87 9.30 -13.23 -2.76
N ALA A 88 8.92 -12.10 -3.35
CA ALA A 88 9.06 -10.80 -2.71
C ALA A 88 8.25 -10.72 -1.40
N GLU A 89 7.00 -11.20 -1.41
CA GLU A 89 6.14 -11.19 -0.24
C GLU A 89 6.57 -12.17 0.85
N ASN A 90 7.11 -13.34 0.46
CA ASN A 90 7.67 -14.34 1.35
C ASN A 90 8.98 -13.85 1.98
N SER A 91 9.82 -13.15 1.21
CA SER A 91 11.08 -12.56 1.68
C SER A 91 10.87 -11.51 2.78
N MET A 92 9.77 -10.75 2.72
CA MET A 92 9.40 -9.81 3.78
C MET A 92 9.08 -10.46 5.14
N VAL A 93 8.85 -11.77 5.17
CA VAL A 93 8.64 -12.53 6.40
C VAL A 93 9.97 -13.06 6.96
N MET A 94 10.99 -13.20 6.11
CA MET A 94 12.31 -13.73 6.48
C MET A 94 13.37 -12.67 6.81
N THR A 95 13.20 -11.43 6.36
CA THR A 95 14.03 -10.27 6.76
C THR A 95 13.79 -9.84 8.20
#